data_AF-H2ZGS9-F1
#
_entry.id   AF-H2ZGS9-F1
#
_cell.length_a   1.000
_cell.length_b   1.000
_cell.length_c   1.000
_cell.angle_alpha   90.00
_cell.angle_beta   90.00
_cell.angle_gamma   90.00
#
_symmetry.space_group_name_H-M   'P 1'
#
loop_
_entity.id
_entity.type
_entity.pdbx_description
1 polymer ?
#
loop_
_entity_poly.entity_id
_entity_poly.type
_entity_poly.pdbx_seq_one_letter_code
_entity_poly.pdbx_strand_id
1 'polypeptide(L)'
;MKIFCGIFGVGPSTARKWFYDLNLRTLEDIKTKKLTLTKDQTLGLRYHEDLNKPLLLEEANHIAKLVRETCTALRSGCTVTVVGGFRRGKDKGHDLDLIISHPIEGNEEGMLAMVLEKLDEHFIYTEKKASNTKRQTSLESRSTMDHFEKCFSIFKYRHEGSAFRKRNSKICKI
;
A
#
# COMPACT_ATOMS: atom_id res chain seq x y z
N MET A 1 20.45 -8.14 -10.03
CA MET A 1 19.15 -8.65 -9.53
C MET A 1 18.51 -7.73 -8.48
N LYS A 2 19.16 -7.40 -7.34
CA LYS A 2 18.57 -6.57 -6.26
C LYS A 2 18.02 -5.22 -6.72
N ILE A 3 18.68 -4.57 -7.68
CA ILE A 3 18.26 -3.26 -8.23
C ILE A 3 16.83 -3.26 -8.78
N PHE A 4 16.38 -4.39 -9.35
CA PHE A 4 15.04 -4.48 -9.94
C PHE A 4 13.96 -4.82 -8.90
N CYS A 5 14.32 -5.50 -7.82
CA CYS A 5 13.36 -5.83 -6.75
C CYS A 5 12.90 -4.60 -5.94
N GLY A 6 13.57 -3.45 -6.08
CA GLY A 6 13.13 -2.16 -5.52
C GLY A 6 12.00 -1.50 -6.32
N ILE A 7 11.62 -2.06 -7.47
CA ILE A 7 10.54 -1.52 -8.31
C ILE A 7 9.22 -2.16 -7.85
N PHE A 8 8.24 -1.34 -7.48
CA PHE A 8 6.88 -1.82 -7.20
C PHE A 8 6.33 -2.61 -8.41
N GLY A 9 5.73 -3.77 -8.16
CA GLY A 9 5.28 -4.70 -9.20
C GLY A 9 6.37 -5.62 -9.78
N VAL A 10 7.61 -5.57 -9.28
CA VAL A 10 8.71 -6.45 -9.72
C VAL A 10 9.13 -7.40 -8.59
N GLY A 11 8.69 -8.66 -8.70
CA GLY A 11 9.14 -9.75 -7.83
C GLY A 11 10.46 -10.39 -8.26
N PRO A 12 11.02 -11.32 -7.44
CA PRO A 12 12.29 -11.99 -7.72
C PRO A 12 12.35 -12.70 -9.08
N SER A 13 11.24 -13.31 -9.53
CA SER A 13 11.17 -14.01 -10.81
C SER A 13 11.34 -13.04 -11.99
N THR A 14 10.62 -11.92 -11.99
CA THR A 14 10.75 -10.87 -13.01
C THR A 14 12.14 -10.24 -12.98
N ALA A 15 12.65 -9.93 -11.79
CA ALA A 15 14.00 -9.39 -11.61
C ALA A 15 15.09 -10.33 -12.14
N ARG A 16 14.92 -11.65 -11.96
CA ARG A 16 15.82 -12.68 -12.50
C ARG A 16 15.78 -12.68 -14.03
N LYS A 17 14.59 -12.74 -14.63
CA LYS A 17 14.41 -12.70 -16.09
C LYS A 17 15.04 -11.44 -16.71
N TRP A 18 14.78 -10.28 -16.11
CA TRP A 18 15.36 -9.02 -16.58
C TRP A 18 16.89 -9.02 -16.49
N PHE A 19 17.46 -9.57 -15.42
CA PHE A 19 18.90 -9.57 -15.22
C PHE A 19 19.64 -10.60 -16.08
N TYR A 20 19.19 -11.86 -16.10
CA TYR A 20 19.90 -12.94 -16.79
C TYR A 20 19.50 -13.03 -18.27
N ASP A 21 18.20 -13.14 -18.55
CA ASP A 21 17.72 -13.43 -19.91
C ASP A 21 17.79 -12.20 -20.81
N LEU A 22 17.45 -11.02 -20.26
CA LEU A 22 17.45 -9.77 -21.02
C LEU A 22 18.73 -8.93 -20.82
N ASN A 23 19.67 -9.42 -20.02
CA ASN A 23 20.93 -8.76 -19.72
C ASN A 23 20.81 -7.30 -19.25
N LEU A 24 19.72 -6.94 -18.54
CA LEU A 24 19.54 -5.60 -17.99
C LEU A 24 20.38 -5.43 -16.73
N ARG A 25 20.94 -4.23 -16.52
CA ARG A 25 21.79 -3.88 -15.37
C ARG A 25 21.31 -2.63 -14.66
N THR A 26 20.64 -1.71 -15.35
CA THR A 26 20.19 -0.41 -14.83
C THR A 26 18.68 -0.21 -15.03
N LEU A 27 18.10 0.77 -14.32
CA LEU A 27 16.71 1.17 -14.55
C LEU A 27 16.52 1.82 -15.93
N GLU A 28 17.55 2.46 -16.47
CA GLU A 28 17.51 3.06 -17.80
C GLU A 28 17.44 1.98 -18.90
N ASP A 29 18.06 0.82 -18.69
CA ASP A 29 17.98 -0.29 -19.64
C ASP A 29 16.53 -0.77 -19.85
N ILE A 30 15.68 -0.64 -18.81
CA ILE A 30 14.26 -0.99 -18.89
C ILE A 30 13.53 -0.03 -19.84
N LYS A 31 13.86 1.27 -19.77
CA LYS A 31 13.25 2.31 -20.62
C LYS A 31 13.72 2.17 -22.07
N THR A 32 15.00 1.88 -22.30
CA THR A 32 15.58 1.79 -23.65
C THR A 32 15.15 0.53 -24.39
N LYS A 33 15.00 -0.61 -23.71
CA LYS A 33 14.56 -1.88 -24.34
C LYS A 33 13.06 -1.98 -24.64
N LYS A 34 12.26 -0.95 -24.30
CA LYS A 34 10.80 -0.90 -24.56
C LYS A 34 10.06 -2.17 -24.12
N LEU A 35 10.33 -2.65 -22.91
CA LEU A 35 9.65 -3.83 -22.37
C LEU A 35 8.15 -3.60 -22.25
N THR A 36 7.35 -4.65 -22.48
CA THR A 36 5.95 -4.65 -22.10
C THR A 36 5.86 -4.79 -20.58
N LEU A 37 5.50 -3.70 -19.90
CA LEU A 37 5.39 -3.64 -18.45
C LEU A 37 3.93 -3.77 -18.01
N THR A 38 3.72 -4.35 -16.83
CA THR A 38 2.40 -4.29 -16.18
C THR A 38 2.10 -2.86 -15.70
N LYS A 39 0.84 -2.59 -15.33
CA LYS A 39 0.44 -1.30 -14.74
C LYS A 39 1.27 -1.00 -13.48
N ASP A 40 1.43 -1.98 -12.60
CA ASP A 40 2.18 -1.85 -11.36
C ASP A 40 3.67 -1.59 -11.62
N GLN A 41 4.28 -2.29 -12.59
CA GLN A 41 5.68 -2.07 -12.97
C GLN A 41 5.91 -0.68 -13.56
N THR A 42 4.99 -0.23 -14.41
CA THR A 42 5.04 1.12 -14.99
C THR A 42 4.97 2.18 -13.89
N LEU A 43 4.08 1.98 -12.92
CA LEU A 43 3.93 2.85 -11.77
C LEU A 43 5.16 2.80 -10.86
N GLY A 44 5.67 1.60 -10.59
CA GLY A 44 6.85 1.37 -9.77
C GLY A 44 8.11 2.01 -10.34
N LEU A 45 8.24 2.08 -11.67
CA LEU A 45 9.32 2.85 -12.32
C LEU A 45 9.08 4.36 -12.19
N ARG A 46 7.84 4.82 -12.43
CA ARG A 46 7.49 6.24 -12.37
C ARG A 46 7.73 6.85 -10.98
N TYR A 47 7.44 6.11 -9.92
CA TYR A 47 7.56 6.55 -8.53
C TYR A 47 8.72 5.87 -7.79
N HIS A 48 9.66 5.26 -8.51
CA HIS A 48 10.73 4.43 -7.94
C HIS A 48 11.51 5.15 -6.83
N GLU A 49 11.91 6.41 -7.06
CA GLU A 49 12.68 7.18 -6.09
C GLU A 49 11.91 7.42 -4.79
N ASP A 50 10.61 7.72 -4.87
CA ASP A 50 9.80 8.00 -3.69
C ASP A 50 9.43 6.72 -2.93
N LEU A 51 9.10 5.65 -3.66
CA LEU A 51 8.73 4.36 -3.05
C LEU A 51 9.93 3.67 -2.38
N ASN A 52 11.16 3.95 -2.82
CA ASN A 52 12.37 3.45 -2.16
C ASN A 52 12.86 4.32 -1.00
N LYS A 53 12.32 5.54 -0.81
CA LYS A 53 12.58 6.33 0.40
C LYS A 53 11.82 5.71 1.57
N PRO A 54 12.48 5.41 2.70
CA PRO A 54 11.80 4.89 3.88
C PRO A 54 10.62 5.77 4.27
N LEU A 55 9.49 5.17 4.61
CA LEU A 55 8.38 5.82 5.27
C LEU A 55 8.78 6.10 6.73
N LEU A 56 8.70 7.35 7.16
CA LEU A 56 9.00 7.74 8.53
C LEU A 56 7.78 7.55 9.43
N LEU A 57 7.99 7.34 10.73
CA LEU A 57 6.92 7.21 11.72
C LEU A 57 5.98 8.42 11.73
N GLU A 58 6.51 9.63 11.55
CA GLU A 58 5.70 10.85 11.47
C GLU A 58 4.77 10.84 10.25
N GLU A 59 5.29 10.49 9.07
CA GLU A 59 4.51 10.33 7.84
C GLU A 59 3.44 9.24 8.00
N ALA A 60 3.81 8.11 8.60
CA ALA A 60 2.89 7.01 8.90
C ALA A 60 1.75 7.43 9.84
N ASN A 61 2.07 8.16 10.91
CA ASN A 61 1.09 8.66 11.87
C ASN A 61 0.13 9.67 11.24
N HIS A 62 0.63 10.52 10.33
CA HIS A 62 -0.21 11.48 9.61
C HIS A 62 -1.21 10.74 8.71
N ILE A 63 -0.76 9.78 7.88
CA ILE A 63 -1.64 9.00 7.01
C ILE A 63 -2.66 8.22 7.86
N ALA A 64 -2.23 7.59 8.96
CA ALA A 64 -3.12 6.86 9.86
C ALA A 64 -4.18 7.77 10.51
N LYS A 65 -3.82 9.01 10.86
CA LYS A 65 -4.75 10.01 11.41
C LYS A 65 -5.83 10.37 10.38
N LEU A 66 -5.44 10.67 9.13
CA LEU A 66 -6.37 11.00 8.04
C LEU A 66 -7.35 9.85 7.78
N VAL A 67 -6.86 8.61 7.71
CA VAL A 67 -7.71 7.43 7.55
C VAL A 67 -8.66 7.25 8.74
N ARG A 68 -8.16 7.46 9.97
CA ARG A 68 -8.98 7.38 11.20
C ARG A 68 -10.10 8.40 11.22
N GLU A 69 -9.81 9.67 10.96
CA GLU A 69 -10.80 10.75 10.93
C GLU A 69 -11.87 10.48 9.87
N THR A 70 -11.45 9.99 8.69
CA THR A 70 -12.38 9.59 7.62
C THR A 70 -13.28 8.43 8.06
N CYS A 71 -12.72 7.39 8.67
CA CYS A 71 -13.48 6.24 9.16
C CYS A 71 -14.50 6.66 10.24
N THR A 72 -14.09 7.49 11.20
CA THR A 72 -14.98 7.98 12.26
C THR A 72 -16.11 8.85 11.70
N ALA A 73 -15.83 9.68 10.69
CA ALA A 73 -16.84 10.50 10.03
C ALA A 73 -17.85 9.67 9.21
N LEU A 74 -17.39 8.58 8.58
CA LEU A 74 -18.26 7.65 7.84
C LEU A 74 -19.11 6.79 8.78
N ARG A 75 -18.54 6.31 9.88
CA ARG A 75 -19.23 5.42 10.82
C ARG A 75 -18.68 5.61 12.23
N SER A 76 -19.52 6.16 13.11
CA SER A 76 -19.19 6.34 14.53
C SER A 76 -18.84 5.00 15.18
N GLY A 77 -17.79 4.97 16.00
CA GLY A 77 -17.30 3.75 16.65
C GLY A 77 -16.31 2.93 15.82
N CYS A 78 -16.07 3.31 14.56
CA CYS A 78 -15.02 2.67 13.76
C CYS A 78 -13.63 2.97 14.34
N THR A 79 -12.77 1.96 14.31
CA THR A 79 -11.40 2.01 14.81
C THR A 79 -10.40 1.79 13.69
N VAL A 80 -9.27 2.50 13.74
CA VAL A 80 -8.15 2.36 12.80
C VAL A 80 -6.87 2.15 13.60
N THR A 81 -6.30 0.95 13.43
CA THR A 81 -5.12 0.49 14.16
C THR A 81 -3.92 0.37 13.23
N VAL A 82 -2.80 1.01 13.59
CA VAL A 82 -1.52 0.81 12.90
C VAL A 82 -0.98 -0.56 13.30
N VAL A 83 -0.69 -1.39 12.29
CA VAL A 83 -0.09 -2.72 12.47
C VAL A 83 1.30 -2.79 11.82
N GLY A 84 1.79 -3.99 11.51
CA GLY A 84 3.03 -4.12 10.77
C GLY A 84 4.27 -3.65 11.54
N GLY A 85 5.24 -3.11 10.79
CA GLY A 85 6.54 -2.68 11.32
C GLY A 85 6.45 -1.57 12.37
N PHE A 86 5.59 -0.58 12.13
CA PHE A 86 5.42 0.56 13.04
C PHE A 86 4.84 0.14 14.39
N ARG A 87 3.89 -0.81 14.42
CA ARG A 87 3.39 -1.39 15.68
C ARG A 87 4.49 -2.05 16.52
N ARG A 88 5.56 -2.53 15.89
CA ARG A 88 6.73 -3.14 16.57
C ARG A 88 7.79 -2.13 16.98
N GLY A 89 7.50 -0.83 16.91
CA GLY A 89 8.41 0.23 17.35
C GLY A 89 9.43 0.70 16.31
N LYS A 90 9.22 0.38 15.01
CA LYS A 90 10.07 0.95 13.96
C LYS A 90 9.81 2.45 13.79
N ASP A 91 10.89 3.22 13.74
CA ASP A 91 10.87 4.64 13.36
C ASP A 91 10.78 4.84 11.83
N LYS A 92 11.17 3.81 11.06
CA LYS A 92 11.15 3.79 9.60
C LYS A 92 10.69 2.43 9.04
N GLY A 93 9.92 2.46 7.95
CA GLY A 93 9.36 1.28 7.29
C GLY A 93 9.33 1.41 5.76
N HIS A 94 8.92 0.34 5.07
CA HIS A 94 8.67 0.37 3.63
C HIS A 94 7.23 0.76 3.30
N ASP A 95 6.30 0.38 4.18
CA ASP A 95 4.86 0.51 4.03
C ASP A 95 4.20 0.79 5.38
N LEU A 96 3.02 1.41 5.32
CA LEU A 96 2.09 1.53 6.44
C LEU A 96 1.05 0.42 6.32
N ASP A 97 0.92 -0.40 7.35
CA ASP A 97 -0.18 -1.37 7.46
C ASP A 97 -1.23 -0.84 8.46
N LEU A 98 -2.49 -0.80 8.05
CA LEU A 98 -3.63 -0.40 8.87
C LEU A 98 -4.65 -1.55 8.96
N ILE A 99 -5.40 -1.60 10.06
CA ILE A 99 -6.62 -2.42 10.18
C ILE A 99 -7.77 -1.48 10.51
N ILE A 100 -8.85 -1.56 9.74
CA ILE A 100 -10.13 -0.92 10.01
C ILE A 100 -11.05 -1.96 10.64
N SER A 101 -11.72 -1.60 11.74
CA SER A 101 -12.65 -2.50 12.42
C SER A 101 -13.78 -1.72 13.11
N HIS A 102 -14.81 -2.43 13.56
CA HIS A 102 -15.92 -1.88 14.30
C HIS A 102 -16.33 -2.85 15.44
N PRO A 103 -16.69 -2.35 16.64
CA PRO A 103 -17.04 -3.22 17.78
C PRO A 103 -18.35 -4.00 17.60
N ILE A 104 -19.27 -3.48 16.79
CA ILE A 104 -20.48 -4.19 16.35
C ILE A 104 -20.16 -4.89 15.02
N GLU A 105 -20.36 -6.20 14.96
CA GLU A 105 -20.14 -7.03 13.75
C GLU A 105 -21.04 -6.59 12.59
N GLY A 106 -20.51 -6.63 11.37
CA GLY A 106 -21.19 -6.20 10.14
C GLY A 106 -21.07 -4.70 9.87
N ASN A 107 -20.78 -3.88 10.89
CA ASN A 107 -20.54 -2.45 10.73
C ASN A 107 -19.14 -2.13 10.21
N GLU A 108 -18.27 -3.11 9.98
CA GLU A 108 -17.02 -2.94 9.22
C GLU A 108 -17.22 -3.14 7.72
N GLU A 109 -18.32 -3.80 7.30
CA GLU A 109 -18.57 -4.11 5.89
C GLU A 109 -18.70 -2.84 5.05
N GLY A 110 -18.04 -2.84 3.88
CA GLY A 110 -18.02 -1.73 2.94
C GLY A 110 -17.19 -0.52 3.39
N MET A 111 -16.63 -0.52 4.61
CA MET A 111 -15.83 0.60 5.12
C MET A 111 -14.62 0.88 4.23
N LEU A 112 -13.94 -0.16 3.75
CA LEU A 112 -12.80 0.01 2.86
C LEU A 112 -13.20 0.73 1.57
N ALA A 113 -14.31 0.33 0.96
CA ALA A 113 -14.79 0.96 -0.26
C ALA A 113 -15.11 2.45 -0.06
N MET A 114 -15.83 2.78 1.02
CA MET A 114 -16.20 4.17 1.35
C MET A 114 -14.98 5.04 1.69
N VAL A 115 -13.99 4.50 2.42
CA VAL A 115 -12.76 5.22 2.75
C VAL A 115 -11.95 5.50 1.48
N LEU A 116 -11.84 4.52 0.58
CA LEU A 116 -11.12 4.69 -0.68
C LEU A 116 -11.78 5.74 -1.57
N GLU A 117 -13.11 5.77 -1.63
CA GLU A 117 -13.86 6.81 -2.35
C GLU A 117 -13.68 8.19 -1.71
N LYS A 118 -13.76 8.28 -0.39
CA LYS A 118 -13.66 9.57 0.32
C LYS A 118 -12.25 10.18 0.24
N LEU A 119 -11.22 9.35 0.11
CA LEU A 119 -9.82 9.75 0.02
C LEU A 119 -9.23 9.61 -1.39
N ASP A 120 -10.06 9.51 -2.44
CA ASP A 120 -9.60 9.26 -3.83
C ASP A 120 -8.49 10.22 -4.28
N GLU A 121 -8.60 11.51 -3.93
CA GLU A 121 -7.61 12.54 -4.28
C GLU A 121 -6.21 12.32 -3.66
N HIS A 122 -6.15 11.50 -2.61
CA HIS A 122 -4.93 11.10 -1.94
C HIS A 122 -4.32 9.82 -2.49
N PHE A 123 -4.96 9.11 -3.42
CA PHE A 123 -4.40 7.89 -4.00
C PHE A 123 -3.81 8.12 -5.39
N ILE A 124 -2.64 7.55 -5.62
CA ILE A 124 -2.05 7.39 -6.97
C ILE A 124 -2.50 6.05 -7.58
N TYR A 125 -2.72 5.06 -6.71
CA TYR A 125 -3.04 3.70 -7.09
C TYR A 125 -3.77 3.01 -5.95
N THR A 126 -4.74 2.17 -6.32
CA THR A 126 -5.44 1.26 -5.42
C THR A 126 -5.67 -0.07 -6.13
N GLU A 127 -5.39 -1.17 -5.43
CA GLU A 127 -5.72 -2.54 -5.84
C GLU A 127 -6.56 -3.14 -4.72
N LYS A 128 -7.86 -3.29 -4.95
CA LYS A 128 -8.76 -3.92 -4.00
C LYS A 128 -8.75 -5.44 -4.21
N LYS A 129 -8.60 -6.18 -3.12
CA LYS A 129 -8.83 -7.63 -3.09
C LYS A 129 -10.11 -7.87 -2.29
N ALA A 130 -11.12 -8.40 -2.99
CA ALA A 130 -12.40 -8.69 -2.39
C ALA A 130 -12.25 -9.75 -1.29
N SER A 131 -13.09 -9.61 -0.28
CA SER A 131 -13.25 -10.61 0.76
C SER A 131 -13.75 -11.93 0.16
N ASN A 132 -13.10 -13.05 0.50
CA ASN A 132 -13.56 -14.40 0.14
C ASN A 132 -14.58 -14.97 1.15
N THR A 133 -15.17 -14.13 2.00
CA THR A 133 -16.07 -14.58 3.07
C THR A 133 -17.45 -14.96 2.50
N LYS A 134 -17.56 -16.14 1.90
CA LYS A 134 -18.77 -16.93 2.14
C LYS A 134 -18.71 -17.27 3.63
N ARG A 135 -19.76 -16.95 4.41
CA ARG A 135 -19.89 -17.33 5.83
C ARG A 135 -19.44 -18.78 6.03
N GLN A 136 -18.19 -18.98 6.44
CA GLN A 136 -17.65 -20.31 6.70
C GLN A 136 -18.10 -20.67 8.11
N THR A 137 -19.01 -21.63 8.22
CA THR A 137 -19.52 -22.21 9.46
C THR A 137 -18.54 -23.20 10.10
N SER A 138 -17.25 -23.23 9.72
CA SER A 138 -16.30 -24.21 10.25
C SER A 138 -15.02 -23.57 10.79
N LEU A 139 -14.72 -23.91 12.04
CA LEU A 139 -13.54 -23.56 12.85
C LEU A 139 -12.19 -24.10 12.29
N GLU A 140 -12.12 -24.48 11.01
CA GLU A 140 -11.02 -25.32 10.49
C GLU A 140 -10.02 -24.60 9.57
N SER A 141 -10.17 -23.30 9.31
CA SER A 141 -9.19 -22.54 8.51
C SER A 141 -8.12 -21.89 9.42
N ARG A 142 -7.21 -22.70 9.95
CA ARG A 142 -5.96 -22.17 10.53
C ARG A 142 -5.07 -21.69 9.38
N SER A 143 -4.95 -20.37 9.19
CA SER A 143 -3.72 -19.64 8.78
C SER A 143 -3.76 -18.65 7.60
N THR A 144 -4.90 -18.09 7.17
CA THR A 144 -4.83 -16.97 6.22
C THR A 144 -5.79 -15.84 6.57
N MET A 145 -5.22 -14.67 6.89
CA MET A 145 -5.94 -13.39 6.96
C MET A 145 -6.55 -12.97 5.60
N ASP A 146 -6.55 -13.85 4.58
CA ASP A 146 -6.94 -13.56 3.19
C ASP A 146 -8.45 -13.58 2.94
N HIS A 147 -9.25 -13.72 3.99
CA HIS A 147 -10.69 -13.62 3.89
C HIS A 147 -11.20 -12.18 4.03
N PHE A 148 -10.47 -11.25 4.63
CA PHE A 148 -10.92 -9.87 4.79
C PHE A 148 -10.79 -9.04 3.50
N GLU A 149 -11.60 -7.98 3.37
CA GLU A 149 -11.38 -6.95 2.36
C GLU A 149 -10.00 -6.32 2.57
N LYS A 150 -9.23 -6.16 1.48
CA LYS A 150 -7.90 -5.56 1.54
C LYS A 150 -7.68 -4.59 0.39
N CYS A 151 -6.88 -3.56 0.62
CA CYS A 151 -6.41 -2.68 -0.43
C CYS A 151 -4.89 -2.46 -0.33
N PHE A 152 -4.21 -2.69 -1.45
CA PHE A 152 -2.86 -2.19 -1.65
C PHE A 152 -2.95 -0.83 -2.33
N SER A 153 -2.38 0.20 -1.73
CA SER A 153 -2.47 1.55 -2.25
C SER A 153 -1.12 2.27 -2.26
N ILE A 154 -0.98 3.22 -3.17
CA ILE A 154 0.09 4.20 -3.12
C ILE A 154 -0.55 5.55 -2.78
N PHE A 155 -0.26 5.99 -1.55
CA PHE A 155 -0.74 7.23 -0.98
C PHE A 155 0.13 8.39 -1.45
N LYS A 156 -0.50 9.43 -1.99
CA LYS A 156 0.09 10.72 -2.28
C LYS A 156 0.05 11.56 -1.01
N TYR A 157 1.23 11.81 -0.47
CA TYR A 157 1.41 12.61 0.72
C TYR A 157 1.99 13.98 0.38
N ARG A 158 1.45 15.03 1.02
CA ARG A 158 2.00 16.38 0.97
C ARG A 158 2.42 16.74 2.40
N HIS A 159 3.72 16.94 2.59
CA HIS A 159 4.22 17.48 3.84
C HIS A 159 3.91 18.97 3.88
N GLU A 160 3.07 19.41 4.82
CA GLU A 160 2.91 20.83 5.13
C GLU A 160 4.18 21.30 5.85
N GLY A 161 4.84 22.35 5.33
CA GLY A 161 6.02 22.96 6.00
C GLY A 161 7.33 22.96 5.22
N SER A 162 7.44 22.34 4.04
CA SER A 162 8.61 22.56 3.18
C SER A 162 8.33 23.64 2.14
N ALA A 163 9.13 24.71 2.14
CA ALA A 163 9.09 25.80 1.15
C ALA A 163 9.26 25.30 -0.31
N PHE A 164 9.70 24.05 -0.46
CA PHE A 164 9.73 23.31 -1.72
C PHE A 164 8.62 22.26 -1.75
N ARG A 165 7.61 22.44 -2.62
CA ARG A 165 6.52 21.50 -2.89
C ARG A 165 7.03 20.11 -3.37
N LYS A 166 7.57 19.27 -2.49
CA LYS A 166 7.86 17.86 -2.82
C LYS A 166 6.63 17.01 -2.52
N ARG A 167 6.08 16.39 -3.58
CA ARG A 167 5.05 15.36 -3.45
C ARG A 167 5.78 14.06 -3.11
N ASN A 168 5.41 13.42 -2.01
CA ASN A 168 5.93 12.10 -1.64
C ASN A 168 4.86 11.05 -1.94
N SER A 169 5.28 9.85 -2.34
CA SER A 169 4.39 8.71 -2.59
C SER A 169 4.78 7.57 -1.68
N LYS A 170 3.83 7.01 -0.92
CA LYS A 170 4.09 6.01 0.12
C LYS A 170 3.14 4.82 -0.01
N ILE A 171 3.65 3.61 0.21
CA ILE A 171 2.81 2.41 0.16
C ILE A 171 1.99 2.33 1.45
N CYS A 172 0.68 2.18 1.30
CA CYS A 172 -0.24 1.94 2.40
C CYS A 172 -1.07 0.69 2.09
N LYS A 173 -1.16 -0.19 3.07
CA LYS A 173 -1.94 -1.43 3.04
C LYS A 173 -3.01 -1.32 4.11
N ILE A 174 -4.26 -1.47 3.68
CA ILE A 174 -5.43 -1.51 4.55
C ILE A 174 -6.05 -2.90 4.43
#